data_AF-X5ECX6-F1
#
_entry.id   AF-X5ECX6-F1
#
_cell.length_a   1.000
_cell.length_b   1.000
_cell.length_c   1.000
_cell.angle_alpha   90.00
_cell.angle_beta   90.00
_cell.angle_gamma   90.00
#
_symmetry.space_group_name_H-M   'P 1'
#
loop_
_entity.id
_entity.type
_entity.pdbx_description
1 polymer ?
#
loop_
_entity_poly.entity_id
_entity_poly.type
_entity_poly.pdbx_seq_one_letter_code
_entity_poly.pdbx_strand_id
1 'polypeptide(L)'
;MSPLTPLTAAVSAIVTVMVLHNPWVSAVFLLGAALLAFAGRRQRRALTAGLVLSAPAFLSYALIYVPFGDVEVARVLVPVTSDGAWIAWDLGLRFAAMTCSGLVLGSFVDADALMRRLQLSVPAPLVYMVGTVVRLLPMAQQRWRTIRQVQASRGVDVETWRSRGATVLPLVVGLIDDASQRARPLQRTGIGEPGVRTLLMPVPDSAVQQVCRWAMVVAVVVVIAVGVLM
;
A
#
# COMPACT_ATOMS: atom_id res chain seq x y z
N MET A 1 -15.04 -1.77 -11.19
CA MET A 1 -15.47 -1.07 -9.95
C MET A 1 -14.83 0.29 -9.93
N SER A 2 -15.47 1.31 -9.35
CA SER A 2 -14.77 2.57 -9.17
C SER A 2 -13.59 2.38 -8.20
N PRO A 3 -12.38 2.87 -8.53
CA PRO A 3 -11.16 2.65 -7.76
C PRO A 3 -11.17 3.36 -6.40
N LEU A 4 -12.09 4.32 -6.24
CA LEU A 4 -12.28 5.08 -5.00
C LEU A 4 -12.90 4.21 -3.90
N THR A 5 -13.79 3.28 -4.24
CA THR A 5 -14.49 2.45 -3.25
C THR A 5 -13.55 1.53 -2.44
N PRO A 6 -12.65 0.73 -3.05
CA PRO A 6 -11.70 -0.07 -2.26
C PRO A 6 -10.68 0.79 -1.51
N LEU A 7 -10.36 1.99 -2.02
CA LEU A 7 -9.48 2.94 -1.33
C LEU A 7 -10.15 3.52 -0.08
N THR A 8 -11.39 3.98 -0.19
CA THR A 8 -12.17 4.43 0.97
C THR A 8 -12.40 3.30 1.96
N ALA A 9 -12.65 2.08 1.47
CA ALA A 9 -12.77 0.90 2.33
C ALA A 9 -11.47 0.63 3.10
N ALA A 10 -10.31 0.67 2.44
CA ALA A 10 -9.01 0.47 3.07
C ALA A 10 -8.74 1.52 4.17
N VAL A 11 -8.96 2.81 3.86
CA VAL A 11 -8.79 3.89 4.83
C VAL A 11 -9.77 3.74 5.99
N SER A 12 -11.03 3.43 5.69
CA SER A 12 -12.06 3.23 6.71
C SER A 12 -11.73 2.09 7.67
N ALA A 13 -11.21 0.98 7.16
CA ALA A 13 -10.80 -0.18 7.96
C ALA A 13 -9.64 0.18 8.90
N ILE A 14 -8.61 0.84 8.37
CA ILE A 14 -7.44 1.28 9.17
C ILE A 14 -7.89 2.22 10.29
N VAL A 15 -8.69 3.24 9.97
CA VAL A 15 -9.17 4.22 10.96
C VAL A 15 -10.04 3.55 12.02
N THR A 16 -10.93 2.64 11.62
CA THR A 16 -11.81 1.93 12.56
C THR A 16 -11.01 1.08 13.54
N VAL A 17 -10.04 0.29 13.06
CA VAL A 17 -9.18 -0.52 13.93
C VAL A 17 -8.30 0.36 14.84
N MET A 18 -7.85 1.51 14.33
CA MET A 18 -7.06 2.45 15.11
C MET A 18 -7.87 3.04 16.27
N VAL A 19 -9.11 3.45 16.02
CA VAL A 19 -9.96 4.17 16.99
C VAL A 19 -10.61 3.26 18.03
N LEU A 20 -11.07 2.07 17.68
CA LEU A 20 -11.91 1.27 18.61
C LEU A 20 -11.15 0.57 19.73
N HIS A 21 -9.81 0.59 19.72
CA HIS A 21 -8.94 0.04 20.78
C HIS A 21 -9.37 -1.34 21.32
N ASN A 22 -10.06 -2.16 20.52
CA ASN A 22 -10.70 -3.39 20.96
C ASN A 22 -10.12 -4.60 20.20
N PRO A 23 -9.63 -5.64 20.91
CA PRO A 23 -9.02 -6.81 20.28
C PRO A 23 -9.98 -7.58 19.38
N TRP A 24 -11.28 -7.62 19.73
CA TRP A 24 -12.30 -8.32 18.95
C TRP A 24 -12.51 -7.68 17.58
N VAL A 25 -12.50 -6.34 17.52
CA VAL A 25 -12.62 -5.59 16.26
C VAL A 25 -11.42 -5.90 15.37
N SER A 26 -10.22 -5.89 15.94
CA SER A 26 -8.98 -6.21 15.22
C SER A 26 -9.00 -7.64 14.67
N ALA A 27 -9.48 -8.61 15.46
CA ALA A 27 -9.65 -10.00 15.02
C ALA A 27 -10.65 -10.12 13.86
N VAL A 28 -11.80 -9.45 13.93
CA VAL A 28 -12.82 -9.46 12.86
C VAL A 28 -12.26 -8.86 11.56
N PHE A 29 -11.54 -7.74 11.63
CA PHE A 29 -10.93 -7.13 10.45
C PHE A 29 -9.81 -8.00 9.86
N LEU A 30 -9.02 -8.66 10.70
CA LEU A 30 -7.96 -9.57 10.26
C LEU A 30 -8.55 -10.84 9.62
N LEU A 31 -9.62 -11.41 10.19
CA LEU A 31 -10.37 -12.52 9.59
C LEU A 31 -11.02 -12.09 8.27
N GLY A 32 -11.63 -10.91 8.20
CA GLY A 32 -12.19 -10.36 6.98
C GLY A 32 -11.13 -10.19 5.89
N ALA A 33 -9.94 -9.68 6.24
CA ALA A 33 -8.81 -9.59 5.33
C ALA A 33 -8.32 -10.98 4.87
N ALA A 34 -8.30 -11.97 5.76
CA ALA A 34 -7.95 -13.35 5.43
C ALA A 34 -8.97 -13.99 4.48
N LEU A 35 -10.28 -13.77 4.71
CA LEU A 35 -11.35 -14.23 3.82
C LEU A 35 -11.23 -13.60 2.42
N LEU A 36 -11.01 -12.29 2.35
CA LEU A 36 -10.79 -11.58 1.09
C LEU A 36 -9.50 -12.03 0.38
N ALA A 37 -8.49 -12.49 1.12
CA ALA A 37 -7.28 -13.06 0.55
C ALA A 37 -7.56 -14.32 -0.29
N PHE A 38 -8.61 -15.09 0.01
CA PHE A 38 -8.96 -16.25 -0.80
C PHE A 38 -9.48 -15.90 -2.19
N ALA A 39 -9.93 -14.65 -2.42
CA ALA A 39 -10.48 -14.20 -3.70
C ALA A 39 -9.47 -14.20 -4.86
N GLY A 40 -8.16 -14.18 -4.59
CA GLY A 40 -7.17 -14.26 -5.66
C GLY A 40 -5.70 -14.21 -5.22
N ARG A 41 -4.79 -14.49 -6.17
CA ARG A 41 -3.34 -14.55 -5.91
C ARG A 41 -2.75 -13.19 -5.47
N ARG A 42 -3.29 -12.07 -5.99
CA ARG A 42 -2.81 -10.73 -5.62
C ARG A 42 -3.15 -10.40 -4.16
N GLN A 43 -4.34 -10.80 -3.71
CA GLN A 43 -4.84 -10.59 -2.36
C GLN A 43 -4.10 -11.47 -1.35
N ARG A 44 -3.83 -12.74 -1.70
CA ARG A 44 -2.96 -13.61 -0.87
C ARG A 44 -1.57 -13.02 -0.68
N ARG A 45 -0.96 -12.51 -1.76
CA ARG A 45 0.35 -11.85 -1.68
C ARG A 45 0.30 -10.60 -0.80
N ALA A 46 -0.77 -9.81 -0.88
CA ALA A 46 -0.97 -8.64 -0.03
C ALA A 46 -1.10 -9.04 1.45
N LEU A 47 -1.86 -10.09 1.76
CA LEU A 47 -1.97 -10.63 3.12
C LEU A 47 -0.62 -11.14 3.63
N THR A 48 0.08 -11.97 2.85
CA THR A 48 1.40 -12.48 3.26
C THR A 48 2.41 -11.36 3.45
N ALA A 49 2.39 -10.33 2.59
CA ALA A 49 3.24 -9.16 2.76
C ALA A 49 2.89 -8.41 4.04
N GLY A 50 1.60 -8.25 4.35
CA GLY A 50 1.12 -7.66 5.60
C GLY A 50 1.62 -8.42 6.83
N LEU A 51 1.43 -9.75 6.86
CA LEU A 51 1.92 -10.60 7.95
C LEU A 51 3.43 -10.55 8.11
N VAL A 52 4.18 -10.59 6.99
CA VAL A 52 5.65 -10.51 7.01
C VAL A 52 6.10 -9.15 7.54
N LEU A 53 5.40 -8.07 7.22
CA LEU A 53 5.70 -6.72 7.71
C LEU A 53 5.32 -6.54 9.18
N SER A 54 4.25 -7.20 9.64
CA SER A 54 3.82 -7.16 11.05
C SER A 54 4.64 -8.06 11.96
N ALA A 55 5.27 -9.11 11.44
CA ALA A 55 6.09 -10.03 12.24
C ALA A 55 7.23 -9.34 13.03
N PRO A 56 8.09 -8.49 12.43
CA PRO A 56 9.12 -7.79 13.20
C PRO A 56 8.54 -6.81 14.20
N ALA A 57 7.44 -6.12 13.87
CA ALA A 57 6.76 -5.21 14.80
C ALA A 57 6.19 -5.96 16.01
N PHE A 58 5.56 -7.12 15.78
CA PHE A 58 5.08 -8.00 16.85
C PHE A 58 6.23 -8.46 17.75
N LEU A 59 7.36 -8.86 17.15
CA LEU A 59 8.55 -9.25 17.89
C LEU A 59 9.10 -8.08 18.73
N SER A 60 9.10 -6.86 18.19
CA SER A 60 9.48 -5.66 18.94
C SER A 60 8.54 -5.42 20.13
N TYR A 61 7.23 -5.53 19.96
CA TYR A 61 6.29 -5.37 21.08
C TYR A 61 6.44 -6.47 22.13
N ALA A 62 6.63 -7.72 21.71
CA ALA A 62 6.91 -8.82 22.62
C ALA A 62 8.19 -8.55 23.42
N LEU A 63 9.28 -8.13 22.78
CA LEU A 63 10.54 -7.85 23.47
C LEU A 63 10.45 -6.67 24.44
N ILE A 64 9.65 -5.65 24.10
CA ILE A 64 9.51 -4.44 24.93
C ILE A 64 8.57 -4.66 26.11
N TYR A 65 7.45 -5.36 25.96
CA TYR A 65 6.42 -5.42 26.99
C TYR A 65 6.46 -6.69 27.85
N VAL A 66 6.89 -7.83 27.31
CA VAL A 66 6.98 -9.10 28.06
C VAL A 66 7.90 -9.05 29.30
N PRO A 67 9.04 -8.32 29.30
CA PRO A 67 9.92 -8.27 30.48
C PRO A 67 9.50 -7.31 31.60
N PHE A 68 8.55 -6.41 31.37
CA PHE A 68 8.26 -5.29 32.28
C PHE A 68 6.87 -5.37 32.95
N GLY A 69 6.21 -6.52 32.95
CA GLY A 69 4.93 -6.70 33.66
C GLY A 69 5.10 -7.03 35.14
N ASP A 70 4.02 -6.87 35.90
CA ASP A 70 4.05 -7.01 37.36
C ASP A 70 3.99 -8.48 37.84
N VAL A 71 3.43 -9.38 37.03
CA VAL A 71 3.23 -10.80 37.38
C VAL A 71 4.16 -11.72 36.58
N GLU A 72 5.25 -12.16 37.21
CA GLU A 72 6.23 -13.09 36.63
C GLU A 72 5.69 -14.53 36.54
N VAL A 73 5.76 -15.15 35.36
CA VAL A 73 5.25 -16.53 35.12
C VAL A 73 6.38 -17.53 34.88
N ALA A 74 7.47 -17.11 34.22
CA ALA A 74 8.62 -17.97 33.97
C ALA A 74 9.91 -17.16 33.85
N ARG A 75 11.02 -17.71 34.37
CA ARG A 75 12.35 -17.09 34.33
C ARG A 75 13.35 -18.12 33.81
N VAL A 76 13.53 -18.16 32.48
CA VAL A 76 14.57 -19.01 31.85
C VAL A 76 15.76 -18.18 31.37
N LEU A 77 15.54 -16.97 30.83
CA LEU A 77 16.63 -16.05 30.42
C LEU A 77 16.25 -14.56 30.54
N VAL A 78 14.96 -14.24 30.37
CA VAL A 78 14.32 -12.93 30.58
C VAL A 78 13.03 -13.20 31.38
N PRO A 79 12.65 -12.38 32.38
CA PRO A 79 11.38 -12.57 33.08
C PRO A 79 10.23 -12.48 32.08
N VAL A 80 9.43 -13.53 31.94
CA VAL A 80 8.23 -13.53 31.10
C VAL A 80 7.04 -13.25 32.00
N THR A 81 6.40 -12.10 31.76
CA THR A 81 5.24 -11.65 32.55
C THR A 81 3.95 -11.83 31.77
N SER A 82 2.87 -12.22 32.46
CA SER A 82 1.57 -12.49 31.81
C SER A 82 0.90 -11.21 31.31
N ASP A 83 0.96 -10.13 32.09
CA ASP A 83 0.38 -8.83 31.73
C ASP A 83 1.09 -8.21 30.52
N GLY A 84 2.42 -8.29 30.51
CA GLY A 84 3.25 -7.83 29.39
C GLY A 84 2.98 -8.59 28.09
N ALA A 85 2.74 -9.90 28.19
CA ALA A 85 2.36 -10.72 27.04
C ALA A 85 0.96 -10.36 26.49
N TRP A 86 0.01 -10.03 27.35
CA TRP A 86 -1.33 -9.61 26.93
C TRP A 86 -1.30 -8.26 26.21
N ILE A 87 -0.53 -7.30 26.72
CA ILE A 87 -0.33 -5.98 26.07
C ILE A 87 0.35 -6.15 24.72
N ALA A 88 1.41 -6.96 24.65
CA ALA A 88 2.10 -7.25 23.40
C ALA A 88 1.18 -7.92 22.37
N TRP A 89 0.31 -8.84 22.83
CA TRP A 89 -0.67 -9.50 21.99
C TRP A 89 -1.70 -8.51 21.42
N ASP A 90 -2.30 -7.67 22.26
CA ASP A 90 -3.29 -6.67 21.81
C ASP A 90 -2.69 -5.71 20.78
N LEU A 91 -1.54 -5.11 21.11
CA LEU A 91 -0.89 -4.12 20.25
C LEU A 91 -0.40 -4.75 18.94
N GLY A 92 0.14 -5.96 19.03
CA GLY A 92 0.57 -6.75 17.88
C GLY A 92 -0.59 -7.14 16.96
N LEU A 93 -1.71 -7.59 17.52
CA LEU A 93 -2.91 -7.95 16.77
C LEU A 93 -3.51 -6.72 16.08
N ARG A 94 -3.54 -5.56 16.76
CA ARG A 94 -3.99 -4.29 16.18
C ARG A 94 -3.12 -3.85 15.01
N PHE A 95 -1.80 -3.89 15.15
CA PHE A 95 -0.88 -3.55 14.07
C PHE A 95 -1.01 -4.49 12.88
N ALA A 96 -1.12 -5.80 13.13
CA ALA A 96 -1.34 -6.79 12.09
C ALA A 96 -2.69 -6.58 11.38
N ALA A 97 -3.76 -6.28 12.11
CA ALA A 97 -5.08 -6.01 11.54
C ALA A 97 -5.08 -4.76 10.65
N MET A 98 -4.47 -3.65 11.11
CA MET A 98 -4.35 -2.42 10.32
C MET A 98 -3.57 -2.65 9.02
N THR A 99 -2.40 -3.28 9.11
CA THR A 99 -1.52 -3.52 7.95
C THR A 99 -2.14 -4.51 6.96
N CYS A 100 -2.68 -5.63 7.44
CA CYS A 100 -3.29 -6.66 6.60
C CYS A 100 -4.57 -6.16 5.92
N SER A 101 -5.49 -5.54 6.66
CA SER A 101 -6.73 -5.01 6.08
C SER A 101 -6.46 -3.90 5.05
N GLY A 102 -5.53 -2.98 5.36
CA GLY A 102 -5.10 -1.93 4.45
C GLY A 102 -4.49 -2.47 3.15
N LEU A 103 -3.56 -3.42 3.25
CA LEU A 103 -2.91 -4.03 2.09
C LEU A 103 -3.86 -4.87 1.24
N VAL A 104 -4.70 -5.70 1.87
CA VAL A 104 -5.67 -6.54 1.14
C VAL A 104 -6.70 -5.69 0.42
N LEU A 105 -7.30 -4.71 1.09
CA LEU A 105 -8.27 -3.80 0.46
C LEU A 105 -7.60 -2.91 -0.60
N GLY A 106 -6.41 -2.40 -0.31
CA GLY A 106 -5.59 -1.65 -1.28
C GLY A 106 -5.22 -2.48 -2.52
N SER A 107 -5.13 -3.81 -2.41
CA SER A 107 -4.83 -4.67 -3.54
C SER A 107 -5.96 -4.73 -4.60
N PHE A 108 -7.18 -4.34 -4.24
CA PHE A 108 -8.30 -4.18 -5.18
C PHE A 108 -8.29 -2.84 -5.93
N VAL A 109 -7.38 -1.92 -5.58
CA VAL A 109 -7.26 -0.63 -6.26
C VAL A 109 -6.53 -0.81 -7.58
N ASP A 110 -7.19 -0.39 -8.67
CA ASP A 110 -6.60 -0.26 -9.98
C ASP A 110 -6.01 1.14 -10.17
N ALA A 111 -4.67 1.24 -10.13
CA ALA A 111 -3.95 2.50 -10.21
C ALA A 111 -4.26 3.28 -11.51
N ASP A 112 -4.40 2.61 -12.66
CA ASP A 112 -4.76 3.25 -13.92
C ASP A 112 -6.19 3.79 -13.92
N ALA A 113 -7.14 3.09 -13.27
CA ALA A 113 -8.50 3.59 -13.12
C ALA A 113 -8.53 4.79 -12.17
N LEU A 114 -7.75 4.74 -11.07
CA LEU A 114 -7.64 5.82 -10.10
C LEU A 114 -7.10 7.08 -10.78
N MET A 115 -6.00 6.94 -11.55
CA MET A 115 -5.38 8.03 -12.27
C MET A 115 -6.36 8.68 -13.25
N ARG A 116 -7.09 7.88 -14.05
CA ARG A 116 -8.11 8.38 -14.98
C ARG A 116 -9.24 9.13 -14.27
N ARG A 117 -9.70 8.63 -13.11
CA ARG A 117 -10.71 9.34 -12.31
C ARG A 117 -10.18 10.66 -11.75
N LEU A 118 -8.92 10.68 -11.30
CA LEU A 118 -8.31 11.85 -10.68
C LEU A 118 -8.06 12.99 -11.69
N GLN A 119 -7.94 12.71 -12.99
CA GLN A 119 -7.81 13.72 -14.06
C GLN A 119 -9.00 14.70 -14.12
N LEU A 120 -10.16 14.32 -13.59
CA LEU A 120 -11.35 15.17 -13.58
C LEU A 120 -11.39 16.13 -12.38
N SER A 121 -10.70 15.80 -11.29
CA SER A 121 -10.77 16.53 -10.01
C SER A 121 -9.49 17.27 -9.65
N VAL A 122 -8.35 16.87 -10.22
CA VAL A 122 -7.01 17.41 -9.94
C VAL A 122 -6.41 17.91 -11.25
N PRO A 123 -5.58 18.98 -11.24
CA PRO A 123 -4.89 19.45 -12.44
C PRO A 123 -4.22 18.32 -13.21
N ALA A 124 -4.60 18.17 -14.49
CA ALA A 124 -4.10 17.11 -15.37
C ALA A 124 -2.56 16.98 -15.41
N PRO A 125 -1.76 18.05 -15.32
CA PRO A 125 -0.29 17.92 -15.26
C PRO A 125 0.21 17.12 -14.05
N LEU A 126 -0.41 17.28 -12.88
CA LEU A 126 -0.05 16.54 -11.67
C LEU A 126 -0.40 15.06 -11.83
N VAL A 127 -1.61 14.79 -12.29
CA VAL A 127 -2.11 13.42 -12.53
C VAL A 127 -1.26 12.73 -13.60
N TYR A 128 -0.89 13.44 -14.65
CA TYR A 128 0.05 12.95 -15.66
C TYR A 128 1.44 12.65 -15.06
N MET A 129 1.97 13.53 -14.21
CA MET A 129 3.28 13.34 -13.58
C MET A 129 3.30 12.10 -12.69
N VAL A 130 2.32 11.95 -11.78
CA VAL A 130 2.21 10.78 -10.90
C VAL A 130 1.98 9.51 -11.71
N GLY A 131 1.08 9.54 -12.69
CA GLY A 131 0.82 8.41 -13.59
C GLY A 131 2.05 7.98 -14.38
N THR A 132 2.86 8.93 -14.82
CA THR A 132 4.12 8.67 -15.49
C THR A 132 5.11 7.99 -14.54
N VAL A 133 5.26 8.47 -13.30
CA VAL A 133 6.14 7.82 -12.30
C VAL A 133 5.72 6.36 -12.05
N VAL A 134 4.42 6.11 -11.84
CA VAL A 134 3.90 4.75 -11.61
C VAL A 134 4.19 3.83 -12.81
N ARG A 135 4.06 4.35 -14.04
CA ARG A 135 4.33 3.61 -15.28
C ARG A 135 5.82 3.47 -15.62
N LEU A 136 6.65 4.41 -15.16
CA LEU A 136 8.10 4.36 -15.35
C LEU A 136 8.72 3.21 -14.56
N LEU A 137 8.14 2.82 -13.42
CA LEU A 137 8.68 1.76 -12.57
C LEU A 137 8.82 0.41 -13.30
N PRO A 138 7.78 -0.19 -13.92
CA PRO A 138 7.94 -1.44 -14.65
C PRO A 138 8.90 -1.32 -15.85
N MET A 139 8.91 -0.17 -16.52
CA MET A 139 9.84 0.09 -17.62
C MET A 139 11.30 0.13 -17.15
N ALA A 140 11.57 0.80 -16.01
CA ALA A 140 12.88 0.85 -15.40
C ALA A 140 13.35 -0.55 -14.96
N GLN A 141 12.44 -1.37 -14.38
CA GLN A 141 12.76 -2.76 -14.01
C GLN A 141 13.15 -3.61 -15.22
N GLN A 142 12.44 -3.46 -16.34
CA GLN A 142 12.74 -4.22 -17.56
C GLN A 142 14.09 -3.81 -18.15
N ARG A 143 14.37 -2.49 -18.20
CA ARG A 143 15.66 -1.96 -18.64
C ARG A 143 16.81 -2.41 -17.75
N TRP A 144 16.62 -2.36 -16.43
CA TRP A 144 17.61 -2.85 -15.48
C TRP A 144 17.99 -4.31 -15.75
N ARG A 145 17.00 -5.18 -16.01
CA ARG A 145 17.25 -6.58 -16.38
C ARG A 145 18.03 -6.70 -17.68
N THR A 146 17.68 -5.93 -18.71
CA THR A 146 18.40 -5.93 -19.99
C THR A 146 19.84 -5.46 -19.83
N ILE A 147 20.09 -4.37 -19.09
CA ILE A 147 21.45 -3.88 -18.84
C ILE A 147 22.27 -4.94 -18.11
N ARG A 148 21.68 -5.59 -17.09
CA ARG A 148 22.34 -6.66 -16.33
C ARG A 148 22.68 -7.87 -17.22
N GLN A 149 21.80 -8.24 -18.16
CA GLN A 149 22.07 -9.31 -19.13
C GLN A 149 23.23 -8.95 -20.07
N VAL A 150 23.29 -7.71 -20.56
CA VAL A 150 24.37 -7.23 -21.44
C VAL A 150 25.71 -7.14 -20.70
N GLN A 151 25.70 -6.72 -19.42
CA GLN A 151 26.91 -6.70 -18.60
C GLN A 151 27.42 -8.12 -18.32
N ALA A 152 26.52 -9.06 -18.00
CA ALA A 152 26.86 -10.46 -17.81
C ALA A 152 27.49 -11.07 -19.08
N SER A 153 26.96 -10.77 -20.28
CA SER A 153 27.55 -11.26 -21.54
C SER A 153 28.93 -10.66 -21.85
N ARG A 154 29.28 -9.52 -21.23
CA ARG A 154 30.61 -8.89 -21.34
C ARG A 154 31.60 -9.41 -20.28
N GLY A 155 31.22 -10.42 -19.49
CA GLY A 155 32.04 -10.96 -18.40
C GLY A 155 32.13 -10.04 -17.19
N VAL A 156 31.26 -9.02 -17.09
CA VAL A 156 31.20 -8.15 -15.92
C VAL A 156 30.41 -8.88 -14.84
N ASP A 157 31.00 -9.05 -13.67
CA ASP A 157 30.32 -9.60 -12.50
C ASP A 157 29.10 -8.72 -12.17
N VAL A 158 27.91 -9.30 -12.07
CA VAL A 158 26.61 -8.64 -11.89
C VAL A 158 25.98 -8.91 -10.52
N GLU A 159 26.70 -9.59 -9.63
CA GLU A 159 26.21 -9.91 -8.30
C GLU A 159 26.73 -8.94 -7.23
N THR A 160 27.95 -8.44 -7.43
CA THR A 160 28.63 -7.53 -6.50
C THR A 160 27.96 -6.15 -6.41
N TRP A 161 27.96 -5.55 -5.20
CA TRP A 161 27.38 -4.22 -4.94
C TRP A 161 27.94 -3.11 -5.85
N ARG A 162 29.25 -3.15 -6.15
CA ARG A 162 29.90 -2.23 -7.10
C ARG A 162 29.30 -2.30 -8.51
N SER A 163 28.96 -3.50 -8.97
CA SER A 163 28.36 -3.71 -10.29
C SER A 163 26.92 -3.21 -10.37
N ARG A 164 26.16 -3.36 -9.27
CA ARG A 164 24.84 -2.73 -9.17
C ARG A 164 24.94 -1.21 -9.31
N GLY A 165 25.95 -0.58 -8.68
CA GLY A 165 26.25 0.84 -8.86
C GLY A 165 26.56 1.22 -10.32
N ALA A 166 27.37 0.42 -11.01
CA ALA A 166 27.72 0.64 -12.42
C ALA A 166 26.51 0.55 -13.38
N THR A 167 25.43 -0.13 -12.98
CA THR A 167 24.18 -0.24 -13.75
C THR A 167 23.29 1.00 -13.62
N VAL A 168 23.49 1.82 -12.58
CA VAL A 168 22.65 3.00 -12.31
C VAL A 168 22.82 4.07 -13.38
N LEU A 169 24.06 4.43 -13.74
CA LEU A 169 24.31 5.49 -14.71
C LEU A 169 23.69 5.19 -16.10
N PRO A 170 23.88 4.01 -16.71
CA PRO A 170 23.21 3.65 -17.96
C PRO A 170 21.68 3.66 -17.86
N LEU A 171 21.13 3.24 -16.71
CA LEU A 171 19.69 3.27 -16.49
C LEU A 171 19.16 4.71 -16.44
N VAL A 172 19.82 5.60 -15.69
CA VAL A 172 19.42 7.01 -15.57
C VAL A 172 19.50 7.71 -16.93
N VAL A 173 20.62 7.55 -17.65
CA VAL A 173 20.79 8.14 -18.98
C VAL A 173 19.72 7.64 -19.94
N GLY A 174 19.45 6.33 -19.97
CA GLY A 174 18.41 5.77 -20.83
C GLY A 174 17.01 6.28 -20.47
N LEU A 175 16.68 6.43 -19.18
CA LEU A 175 15.39 6.96 -18.75
C LEU A 175 15.22 8.45 -19.09
N ILE A 176 16.29 9.25 -19.00
CA ILE A 176 16.27 10.65 -19.42
C ILE A 176 16.05 10.76 -20.93
N ASP A 177 16.74 9.95 -21.72
CA ASP A 177 16.57 9.90 -23.18
C ASP A 177 15.12 9.54 -23.53
N ASP A 178 14.56 8.50 -22.92
CA ASP A 178 13.15 8.11 -23.08
C ASP A 178 12.17 9.23 -22.73
N ALA A 179 12.40 9.88 -21.60
CA ALA A 179 11.56 10.99 -21.15
C ALA A 179 11.61 12.14 -22.16
N SER A 180 12.81 12.45 -22.68
CA SER A 180 13.01 13.51 -23.68
C SER A 180 12.30 13.21 -25.01
N GLN A 181 12.33 11.95 -25.46
CA GLN A 181 11.68 11.52 -26.69
C GLN A 181 10.16 11.52 -26.55
N ARG A 182 9.62 11.14 -25.38
CA ARG A 182 8.17 11.15 -25.11
C ARG A 182 7.62 12.55 -24.85
N ALA A 183 8.41 13.46 -24.27
CA ALA A 183 7.96 14.81 -23.95
C ALA A 183 7.55 15.60 -25.20
N ARG A 184 8.29 15.47 -26.32
CA ARG A 184 8.05 16.27 -27.54
C ARG A 184 6.65 16.04 -28.15
N PRO A 185 6.18 14.79 -28.38
CA PRO A 185 4.80 14.56 -28.82
C PRO A 185 3.75 15.01 -27.80
N LEU A 186 4.00 14.82 -26.50
CA LEU A 186 3.05 15.15 -25.43
C LEU A 186 2.86 16.67 -25.22
N GLN A 187 3.88 17.47 -25.52
CA GLN A 187 3.74 18.92 -25.52
C GLN A 187 2.81 19.39 -26.65
N ARG A 188 2.85 18.73 -27.81
CA ARG A 188 1.98 19.04 -28.95
C ARG A 188 0.52 18.68 -28.72
N THR A 189 0.22 17.79 -27.78
CA THR A 189 -1.16 17.42 -27.43
C THR A 189 -1.78 18.34 -26.36
N GLY A 190 -1.10 19.42 -25.95
CA GLY A 190 -1.66 20.40 -25.02
C GLY A 190 -1.94 19.84 -23.63
N ILE A 191 -1.25 18.79 -23.19
CA ILE A 191 -1.49 18.17 -21.86
C ILE A 191 -1.21 19.14 -20.70
N GLY A 192 -0.32 20.12 -20.91
CA GLY A 192 -0.01 21.18 -19.96
C GLY A 192 -0.99 22.36 -19.95
N GLU A 193 -1.87 22.46 -20.94
CA GLU A 193 -2.76 23.62 -21.07
C GLU A 193 -4.04 23.47 -20.21
N PRO A 194 -4.51 24.57 -19.59
CA PRO A 194 -5.78 24.58 -18.87
C PRO A 194 -6.95 24.46 -19.85
N GLY A 195 -7.98 23.67 -19.48
CA GLY A 195 -9.17 23.49 -20.32
C GLY A 195 -10.06 22.33 -19.85
N VAL A 196 -11.29 22.27 -20.37
CA VAL A 196 -12.25 21.19 -20.08
C VAL A 196 -11.73 19.89 -20.70
N ARG A 197 -11.59 18.83 -19.89
CA ARG A 197 -11.04 17.54 -20.30
C ARG A 197 -12.15 16.50 -20.42
N THR A 198 -12.08 15.68 -21.47
CA THR A 198 -12.95 14.53 -21.68
C THR A 198 -12.17 13.23 -21.51
N LEU A 199 -12.78 12.22 -20.90
CA LEU A 199 -12.18 10.89 -20.77
C LEU A 199 -12.56 10.02 -21.96
N LEU A 200 -11.56 9.51 -22.69
CA LEU A 200 -11.79 8.55 -23.79
C LEU A 200 -12.37 7.22 -23.29
N MET A 201 -11.95 6.79 -22.09
CA MET A 201 -12.46 5.60 -21.43
C MET A 201 -13.02 6.01 -20.06
N PRO A 202 -14.33 6.29 -19.96
CA PRO A 202 -14.94 6.63 -18.68
C PRO A 202 -14.87 5.43 -17.73
N VAL A 203 -14.45 5.68 -16.50
CA VAL A 203 -14.46 4.67 -15.45
C VAL A 203 -15.90 4.55 -14.94
N PRO A 204 -16.54 3.38 -14.92
CA PRO A 204 -17.89 3.26 -14.37
C PRO A 204 -17.89 3.54 -12.86
N ASP A 205 -18.74 4.46 -12.40
CA ASP A 205 -19.11 4.60 -10.98
C ASP A 205 -20.63 4.51 -10.93
N SER A 206 -21.13 3.44 -10.32
CA SER A 206 -22.57 3.22 -10.21
C SER A 206 -23.12 3.94 -8.98
N ALA A 207 -24.41 4.33 -9.03
CA ALA A 207 -25.07 4.96 -7.88
C ALA A 207 -24.97 4.12 -6.60
N VAL A 208 -25.05 2.79 -6.73
CA VAL A 208 -24.85 1.84 -5.62
C VAL A 208 -23.44 1.96 -5.01
N GLN A 209 -22.40 2.10 -5.83
CA GLN A 209 -21.02 2.29 -5.33
C GLN A 209 -20.86 3.63 -4.62
N GLN A 210 -21.51 4.69 -5.10
CA GLN A 210 -21.49 6.00 -4.48
C GLN A 210 -22.20 5.98 -3.12
N VAL A 211 -23.37 5.34 -3.02
CA VAL A 211 -24.10 5.17 -1.75
C VAL A 211 -23.28 4.35 -0.76
N CYS A 212 -22.73 3.20 -1.17
CA CYS A 212 -21.87 2.40 -0.29
C CYS A 212 -20.64 3.17 0.19
N ARG A 213 -20.02 3.99 -0.68
CA ARG A 213 -18.86 4.82 -0.32
C ARG A 213 -19.23 5.85 0.75
N TRP A 214 -20.34 6.57 0.57
CA TRP A 214 -20.81 7.52 1.58
C TRP A 214 -21.22 6.83 2.88
N ALA A 215 -21.88 5.67 2.80
CA ALA A 215 -22.23 4.89 3.98
C ALA A 215 -20.97 4.47 4.78
N MET A 216 -19.89 4.04 4.10
CA MET A 216 -18.61 3.75 4.75
C MET A 216 -18.01 4.98 5.43
N VAL A 217 -18.03 6.14 4.78
CA VAL A 217 -17.52 7.39 5.38
C VAL A 217 -18.32 7.78 6.61
N VAL A 218 -19.65 7.74 6.53
CA VAL A 218 -20.53 8.03 7.67
C VAL A 218 -20.28 7.04 8.82
N ALA A 219 -20.16 5.75 8.52
CA ALA A 219 -19.85 4.73 9.52
C ALA A 219 -18.52 5.03 10.24
N VAL A 220 -17.47 5.41 9.51
CA VAL A 220 -16.18 5.81 10.11
C VAL A 220 -16.33 7.05 10.99
N VAL A 221 -17.07 8.06 10.55
CA VAL A 221 -17.28 9.27 11.35
C VAL A 221 -18.02 8.95 12.65
N VAL A 222 -19.02 8.07 12.61
CA VAL A 222 -19.72 7.59 13.81
C VAL A 222 -18.76 6.83 14.73
N VAL A 223 -17.95 5.92 14.18
CA VAL A 223 -16.92 5.17 14.91
C VAL A 223 -15.91 6.10 15.59
N ILE A 224 -15.45 7.14 14.89
CA ILE A 224 -14.58 8.19 15.45
C ILE A 224 -15.29 8.91 16.59
N ALA A 225 -16.53 9.37 16.37
CA ALA A 225 -17.28 10.10 17.38
C ALA A 225 -17.51 9.26 18.64
N VAL A 226 -17.87 7.99 18.50
CA VAL A 226 -18.05 7.06 19.62
C VAL A 226 -16.71 6.78 20.31
N GLY A 227 -15.65 6.53 19.56
CA GLY A 227 -14.34 6.22 20.14
C GLY A 227 -13.64 7.41 20.79
N VAL A 228 -14.01 8.65 20.46
CA VAL A 228 -13.56 9.87 21.16
C VAL A 228 -14.37 10.10 22.44
N LEU A 229 -15.60 9.61 22.50
CA LEU A 229 -16.49 9.80 23.65
C LEU A 229 -16.28 8.76 24.77
N MET A 230 -15.64 7.63 24.45
CA MET A 230 -15.30 6.55 25.39
C MET A 230 -13.88 6.69 25.91
#